data_AF-A0A1Q7IQF4-F1
#
_entry.id   AF-A0A1Q7IQF4-F1
#
_cell.length_a   1.000
_cell.length_b   1.000
_cell.length_c   1.000
_cell.angle_alpha   90.00
_cell.angle_beta   90.00
_cell.angle_gamma   90.00
#
_symmetry.space_group_name_H-M   'P 1'
#
loop_
_entity.id
_entity.type
_entity.pdbx_description
1 polymer ?
#
loop_
_entity_poly.entity_id
_entity_poly.type
_entity_poly.pdbx_seq_one_letter_code
_entity_poly.pdbx_strand_id
1 'polypeptide(L)'
;SCYYSCQYAPPHEFQLNFPKMLAQVRGETYKRYAWPRALARAFERNGLVVSLITAASLVFFLLAMSFATDRSVLFAPHPDREGSFYTVIPHAVMAYAFGAIFMLAILALFIGAARFWRDTEEEARDFLSPGPFGQSVADTLELKYLGGGGEGCTYPDEKPSHLRRWFHHFTFYGFALCFAATCVAAIYHYVFGWRAPYPFWSLPVLLGTIGGMGLLIGSAGLLWLKAIRDPALSDAAQTGMDVGFLVLLLLISITGLMLLALRETAAMGVLLAAHLAVVMALFITLPYGKFVHAVYRFAALVRYHLERKRPLPEIGAE
;
A
#
# COMPACT_ATOMS: atom_id res chain seq x y z
N SER A 1 5.93 22.91 -5.04
CA SER A 1 6.11 24.20 -5.67
C SER A 1 4.83 25.03 -5.54
N CYS A 2 3.65 24.49 -5.87
CA CYS A 2 2.39 25.25 -5.92
C CYS A 2 1.96 26.01 -4.65
N TYR A 3 2.52 25.74 -3.47
CA TYR A 3 2.24 26.55 -2.27
C TYR A 3 3.27 27.69 -2.17
N TYR A 4 4.55 27.36 -2.00
CA TYR A 4 5.63 28.36 -1.84
C TYR A 4 5.87 29.26 -3.05
N SER A 5 5.52 28.82 -4.25
CA SER A 5 5.66 29.62 -5.49
C SER A 5 4.38 30.36 -5.86
N CYS A 6 3.29 30.22 -5.11
CA CYS A 6 2.02 30.85 -5.45
C CYS A 6 1.94 32.25 -4.85
N GLN A 7 1.87 33.26 -5.72
CA GLN A 7 1.69 34.67 -5.33
C GLN A 7 0.40 34.94 -4.53
N TYR A 8 -0.57 34.04 -4.63
CA TYR A 8 -1.86 34.12 -3.95
C TYR A 8 -1.95 33.22 -2.70
N ALA A 9 -0.85 32.58 -2.30
CA ALA A 9 -0.80 31.83 -1.05
C ALA A 9 -0.90 32.78 0.16
N PRO A 10 -1.30 32.29 1.35
CA PRO A 10 -1.30 33.11 2.55
C PRO A 10 0.04 33.82 2.76
N PRO A 11 0.03 35.10 3.18
CA PRO A 11 -1.11 35.85 3.70
C PRO A 11 -1.92 36.65 2.65
N HIS A 12 -1.78 36.39 1.34
CA HIS A 12 -2.57 37.08 0.31
C HIS A 12 -4.08 36.95 0.57
N GLU A 13 -4.88 37.95 0.18
CA GLU A 13 -6.34 38.00 0.44
C GLU A 13 -7.11 36.73 -0.01
N PHE A 14 -6.73 36.13 -1.15
CA PHE A 14 -7.32 34.89 -1.66
C PHE A 14 -6.93 33.62 -0.89
N GLN A 15 -5.85 33.64 -0.12
CA GLN A 15 -5.37 32.52 0.71
C GLN A 15 -5.32 31.15 -0.01
N LEU A 16 -4.88 31.12 -1.26
CA LEU A 16 -4.89 29.90 -2.08
C LEU A 16 -3.89 28.86 -1.55
N ASN A 17 -4.39 27.66 -1.23
CA ASN A 17 -3.56 26.52 -0.82
C ASN A 17 -3.91 25.28 -1.64
N PHE A 18 -3.38 25.23 -2.87
CA PHE A 18 -3.62 24.13 -3.80
C PHE A 18 -3.27 22.75 -3.25
N PRO A 19 -2.12 22.51 -2.59
CA PRO A 19 -1.81 21.20 -2.02
C PRO A 19 -2.85 20.70 -1.02
N LYS A 20 -3.35 21.59 -0.13
CA LYS A 20 -4.39 21.27 0.85
C LYS A 20 -5.74 21.02 0.19
N MET A 21 -6.17 21.88 -0.74
CA MET A 21 -7.43 21.70 -1.48
C MET A 21 -7.42 20.38 -2.26
N LEU A 22 -6.35 20.09 -3.02
CA LEU A 22 -6.22 18.82 -3.74
C LEU A 22 -6.11 17.61 -2.80
N ALA A 23 -5.59 17.79 -1.58
CA ALA A 23 -5.68 16.75 -0.55
C ALA A 23 -7.14 16.47 -0.22
N GLN A 24 -7.92 17.47 0.16
CA GLN A 24 -9.33 17.33 0.52
C GLN A 24 -10.13 16.63 -0.58
N VAL A 25 -9.99 17.06 -1.84
CA VAL A 25 -10.64 16.44 -3.01
C VAL A 25 -10.27 14.96 -3.14
N ARG A 26 -9.01 14.56 -2.90
CA ARG A 26 -8.62 13.14 -2.86
C ARG A 26 -9.34 12.38 -1.75
N GLY A 27 -9.44 12.97 -0.56
CA GLY A 27 -10.15 12.35 0.57
C GLY A 27 -11.62 12.09 0.24
N GLU A 28 -12.29 13.06 -0.38
CA GLU A 28 -13.67 12.91 -0.86
C GLU A 28 -13.78 11.86 -1.97
N THR A 29 -12.84 11.85 -2.91
CA THR A 29 -12.76 10.86 -4.00
C THR A 29 -12.68 9.44 -3.44
N TYR A 30 -11.82 9.20 -2.44
CA TYR A 30 -11.66 7.88 -1.84
C TYR A 30 -12.95 7.40 -1.17
N LYS A 31 -13.66 8.30 -0.46
CA LYS A 31 -14.96 7.99 0.15
C LYS A 31 -16.05 7.72 -0.89
N ARG A 32 -16.13 8.55 -1.94
CA ARG A 32 -17.17 8.47 -2.98
C ARG A 32 -17.17 7.12 -3.69
N TYR A 33 -15.98 6.59 -3.99
CA TYR A 33 -15.81 5.35 -4.74
C TYR A 33 -15.62 4.11 -3.87
N ALA A 34 -15.59 4.25 -2.55
CA ALA A 34 -15.52 3.11 -1.63
C ALA A 34 -16.66 2.12 -1.85
N TRP A 35 -16.33 0.83 -1.88
CA TRP A 35 -17.31 -0.25 -1.96
C TRP A 35 -17.01 -1.35 -0.94
N PRO A 36 -18.04 -1.86 -0.21
CA PRO A 36 -19.41 -1.36 -0.15
C PRO A 36 -19.50 0.04 0.51
N ARG A 37 -20.50 0.84 0.11
CA ARG A 37 -20.64 2.24 0.57
C ARG A 37 -20.72 2.39 2.09
N ALA A 38 -21.24 1.38 2.80
CA ALA A 38 -21.30 1.38 4.26
C ALA A 38 -19.91 1.50 4.92
N LEU A 39 -18.85 1.00 4.25
CA LEU A 39 -17.48 1.05 4.74
C LEU A 39 -16.76 2.36 4.35
N ALA A 40 -17.40 3.28 3.63
CA ALA A 40 -16.83 4.59 3.31
C ALA A 40 -16.49 5.41 4.57
N ARG A 41 -17.21 5.20 5.67
CA ARG A 41 -16.92 5.83 6.98
C ARG A 41 -15.56 5.42 7.55
N ALA A 42 -15.01 4.27 7.13
CA ALA A 42 -13.67 3.85 7.52
C ALA A 42 -12.58 4.85 7.08
N PHE A 43 -12.82 5.67 6.05
CA PHE A 43 -11.89 6.71 5.63
C PHE A 43 -11.85 7.92 6.59
N GLU A 44 -12.88 8.13 7.41
CA GLU A 44 -12.95 9.27 8.35
C GLU A 44 -12.15 9.04 9.63
N ARG A 45 -12.19 7.80 10.14
CA ARG A 45 -11.49 7.39 11.36
C ARG A 45 -10.42 6.36 11.06
N ASN A 46 -9.78 6.50 9.90
CA ASN A 46 -8.97 5.44 9.31
C ASN A 46 -7.84 4.96 10.23
N GLY A 47 -7.13 5.88 10.89
CA GLY A 47 -6.07 5.52 11.83
C GLY A 47 -6.58 4.61 12.94
N LEU A 48 -7.70 4.98 13.57
CA LEU A 48 -8.36 4.16 14.60
C LEU A 48 -8.82 2.80 14.04
N VAL A 49 -9.45 2.80 12.86
CA VAL A 49 -9.95 1.56 12.23
C VAL A 49 -8.80 0.61 11.92
N VAL A 50 -7.69 1.10 11.35
CA VAL A 50 -6.48 0.30 11.09
C VAL A 50 -5.90 -0.23 12.39
N SER A 51 -5.76 0.59 13.43
CA SER A 51 -5.26 0.15 14.73
C SER A 51 -6.14 -0.93 15.36
N LEU A 52 -7.46 -0.75 15.36
CA LEU A 52 -8.41 -1.72 15.90
C LEU A 52 -8.41 -3.04 15.11
N ILE A 53 -8.39 -2.98 13.78
CA ILE A 53 -8.31 -4.18 12.93
C ILE A 53 -6.98 -4.91 13.15
N THR A 54 -5.88 -4.17 13.31
CA THR A 54 -4.56 -4.76 13.60
C THR A 54 -4.57 -5.47 14.96
N ALA A 55 -5.07 -4.80 16.00
CA ALA A 55 -5.18 -5.39 17.33
C ALA A 55 -6.13 -6.60 17.34
N ALA A 56 -7.30 -6.50 16.69
CA ALA A 56 -8.26 -7.59 16.58
C ALA A 56 -7.69 -8.79 15.81
N SER A 57 -6.98 -8.55 14.71
CA SER A 57 -6.30 -9.61 13.95
C SER A 57 -5.24 -10.28 14.82
N LEU A 58 -4.45 -9.50 15.56
CA LEU A 58 -3.42 -10.05 16.46
C LEU A 58 -4.03 -10.92 17.55
N VAL A 59 -5.06 -10.41 18.24
CA VAL A 59 -5.78 -11.17 19.26
C VAL A 59 -6.41 -12.44 18.66
N PHE A 60 -7.04 -12.34 17.49
CA PHE A 60 -7.64 -13.47 16.80
C PHE A 60 -6.61 -14.56 16.48
N PHE A 61 -5.48 -14.23 15.85
CA PHE A 61 -4.47 -15.22 15.50
C PHE A 61 -3.81 -15.84 16.75
N LEU A 62 -3.50 -15.03 17.77
CA LEU A 62 -2.94 -15.55 19.02
C LEU A 62 -3.91 -16.49 19.74
N LEU A 63 -5.20 -16.13 19.82
CA LEU A 63 -6.21 -17.00 20.43
C LEU A 63 -6.43 -18.26 19.60
N ALA A 64 -6.63 -18.12 18.29
CA ALA A 64 -6.84 -19.25 17.38
C ALA A 64 -5.68 -20.27 17.50
N MET A 65 -4.44 -19.80 17.52
CA MET A 65 -3.26 -20.66 17.70
C MET A 65 -3.18 -21.26 19.10
N SER A 66 -3.54 -20.50 20.15
CA SER A 66 -3.53 -21.02 21.52
C SER A 66 -4.56 -22.14 21.77
N PHE A 67 -5.66 -22.16 21.01
CA PHE A 67 -6.71 -23.17 21.10
C PHE A 67 -6.52 -24.32 20.10
N ALA A 68 -5.97 -24.04 18.92
CA ALA A 68 -5.83 -25.02 17.84
C ALA A 68 -4.48 -25.76 17.85
N THR A 69 -3.46 -25.23 18.54
CA THR A 69 -2.10 -25.75 18.51
C THR A 69 -1.58 -25.99 19.93
N ASP A 70 -1.04 -27.17 20.20
CA ASP A 70 -0.44 -27.50 21.49
C ASP A 70 0.68 -26.50 21.85
N ARG A 71 0.73 -26.09 23.12
CA ARG A 71 1.76 -25.14 23.60
C ARG A 71 3.17 -25.66 23.38
N SER A 72 3.37 -26.97 23.50
CA SER A 72 4.66 -27.63 23.24
C SER A 72 5.11 -27.49 21.79
N VAL A 73 4.17 -27.37 20.84
CA VAL A 73 4.47 -27.14 19.43
C VAL A 73 4.68 -25.64 19.18
N LEU A 74 3.83 -24.78 19.75
CA LEU A 74 3.88 -23.33 19.52
C LEU A 74 5.21 -22.67 19.99
N PHE A 75 5.79 -23.19 21.07
CA PHE A 75 7.03 -22.68 21.67
C PHE A 75 8.22 -23.63 21.49
N ALA A 76 8.12 -24.65 20.62
CA ALA A 76 9.26 -25.49 20.29
C ALA A 76 10.15 -24.81 19.24
N PRO A 77 11.47 -25.07 19.26
CA PRO A 77 12.30 -24.79 18.11
C PRO A 77 11.86 -25.68 16.94
N HIS A 78 11.56 -25.06 15.81
CA HIS A 78 11.21 -25.77 14.58
C HIS A 78 12.45 -25.82 13.68
N PRO A 79 13.06 -27.00 13.45
CA PRO A 79 14.14 -27.10 12.48
C PRO A 79 13.65 -26.69 11.09
N ASP A 80 14.50 -26.01 10.32
CA ASP A 80 14.21 -25.48 8.96
C ASP A 80 14.05 -26.63 7.96
N ARG A 81 12.92 -27.31 8.06
CA ARG A 81 12.50 -28.44 7.23
C ARG A 81 11.20 -28.10 6.54
N GLU A 82 11.07 -28.53 5.29
CA GLU A 82 9.86 -28.31 4.50
C GLU A 82 8.60 -28.72 5.28
N GLY A 83 7.62 -27.82 5.34
CA GLY A 83 6.36 -28.01 6.05
C GLY A 83 6.38 -27.67 7.54
N SER A 84 7.50 -27.22 8.13
CA SER A 84 7.54 -26.88 9.56
C SER A 84 6.53 -25.79 9.96
N PHE A 85 6.30 -24.78 9.10
CA PHE A 85 5.28 -23.75 9.33
C PHE A 85 3.86 -24.34 9.39
N TYR A 86 3.60 -25.40 8.62
CA TYR A 86 2.29 -26.03 8.53
C TYR A 86 1.95 -26.90 9.75
N THR A 87 2.93 -27.18 10.60
CA THR A 87 2.70 -27.81 11.91
C THR A 87 2.06 -26.85 12.91
N VAL A 88 2.31 -25.55 12.76
CA VAL A 88 1.78 -24.51 13.64
C VAL A 88 0.44 -24.00 13.12
N ILE A 89 0.34 -23.74 11.81
CA ILE A 89 -0.91 -23.30 11.16
C ILE A 89 -1.10 -24.11 9.88
N PRO A 90 -2.20 -24.88 9.74
CA PRO A 90 -2.46 -25.64 8.53
C PRO A 90 -2.48 -24.76 7.29
N HIS A 91 -1.82 -25.20 6.22
CA HIS A 91 -1.75 -24.45 4.96
C HIS A 91 -3.15 -24.07 4.42
N ALA A 92 -4.12 -24.97 4.51
CA ALA A 92 -5.49 -24.71 4.06
C ALA A 92 -6.11 -23.50 4.77
N VAL A 93 -5.90 -23.36 6.08
CA VAL A 93 -6.42 -22.23 6.86
C VAL A 93 -5.80 -20.93 6.36
N MET A 94 -4.48 -20.89 6.14
CA MET A 94 -3.81 -19.72 5.59
C MET A 94 -4.31 -19.40 4.17
N ALA A 95 -4.35 -20.40 3.29
CA ALA A 95 -4.75 -20.21 1.90
C ALA A 95 -6.18 -19.70 1.77
N TYR A 96 -7.15 -20.31 2.48
CA TYR A 96 -8.55 -19.90 2.37
C TYR A 96 -8.84 -18.58 3.07
N ALA A 97 -8.33 -18.36 4.30
CA ALA A 97 -8.64 -17.14 5.04
C ALA A 97 -8.05 -15.90 4.36
N PHE A 98 -6.75 -15.94 4.02
CA PHE A 98 -6.10 -14.82 3.34
C PHE A 98 -6.57 -14.69 1.89
N GLY A 99 -6.77 -15.81 1.18
CA GLY A 99 -7.27 -15.81 -0.19
C GLY A 99 -8.65 -15.16 -0.30
N ALA A 100 -9.58 -15.50 0.60
CA ALA A 100 -10.93 -14.93 0.60
C ALA A 100 -10.91 -13.41 0.84
N ILE A 101 -10.19 -12.95 1.86
CA ILE A 101 -10.08 -11.52 2.17
C ILE A 101 -9.34 -10.76 1.06
N PHE A 102 -8.29 -11.34 0.49
CA PHE A 102 -7.56 -10.75 -0.63
C PHE A 102 -8.47 -10.61 -1.86
N MET A 103 -9.24 -11.64 -2.21
CA MET A 103 -10.21 -11.56 -3.32
C MET A 103 -11.28 -10.50 -3.07
N LEU A 104 -11.80 -10.38 -1.84
CA LEU A 104 -12.74 -9.32 -1.48
C LEU A 104 -12.11 -7.92 -1.61
N ALA A 105 -10.85 -7.76 -1.21
CA ALA A 105 -10.11 -6.50 -1.35
C ALA A 105 -9.91 -6.13 -2.83
N ILE A 106 -9.52 -7.09 -3.68
CA ILE A 106 -9.39 -6.88 -5.12
C ILE A 106 -10.74 -6.52 -5.75
N LEU A 107 -11.82 -7.22 -5.38
CA LEU A 107 -13.16 -6.89 -5.87
C LEU A 107 -13.59 -5.47 -5.47
N ALA A 108 -13.33 -5.07 -4.23
CA ALA A 108 -13.64 -3.71 -3.75
C ALA A 108 -12.84 -2.64 -4.51
N LEU A 109 -11.53 -2.86 -4.72
CA LEU A 109 -10.68 -1.98 -5.52
C LEU A 109 -11.15 -1.90 -6.98
N PHE A 110 -11.51 -3.03 -7.58
CA PHE A 110 -12.00 -3.09 -8.96
C PHE A 110 -13.32 -2.33 -9.13
N ILE A 111 -14.29 -2.55 -8.23
CA ILE A 111 -15.56 -1.81 -8.26
C ILE A 111 -15.33 -0.31 -8.05
N GLY A 112 -14.44 0.08 -7.13
CA GLY A 112 -14.07 1.47 -6.92
C GLY A 112 -13.43 2.09 -8.17
N ALA A 113 -12.49 1.40 -8.80
CA ALA A 113 -11.84 1.82 -10.04
C ALA A 113 -12.83 1.96 -11.20
N ALA A 114 -13.71 0.98 -11.38
CA ALA A 114 -14.72 1.01 -12.44
C ALA A 114 -15.70 2.17 -12.26
N ARG A 115 -16.11 2.47 -11.03
CA ARG A 115 -16.96 3.64 -10.73
C ARG A 115 -16.22 4.95 -10.96
N PHE A 116 -14.97 5.04 -10.52
CA PHE A 116 -14.12 6.21 -10.78
C PHE A 116 -13.99 6.47 -12.27
N TRP A 117 -13.69 5.45 -13.07
CA TRP A 117 -13.54 5.57 -14.52
C TRP A 117 -14.84 5.95 -15.22
N ARG A 118 -15.98 5.42 -14.78
CA ARG A 118 -17.28 5.81 -15.36
C ARG A 118 -17.60 7.29 -15.14
N ASP A 119 -17.25 7.82 -13.98
CA ASP A 119 -17.44 9.24 -13.64
C ASP A 119 -16.44 10.16 -14.36
N THR A 120 -15.42 9.63 -15.08
CA THR A 120 -14.56 10.47 -15.93
C THR A 120 -15.15 10.74 -17.31
N GLU A 121 -16.31 10.16 -17.64
CA GLU A 121 -16.98 10.28 -18.96
C GLU A 121 -16.13 9.75 -20.13
N GLU A 122 -15.09 8.96 -19.82
CA GLU A 122 -14.27 8.25 -20.80
C GLU A 122 -14.89 6.89 -21.12
N GLU A 123 -14.70 6.37 -22.33
CA GLU A 123 -15.18 5.02 -22.63
C GLU A 123 -14.32 3.96 -21.92
N ALA A 124 -14.91 2.81 -21.58
CA ALA A 124 -14.19 1.73 -20.94
C ALA A 124 -13.03 1.20 -21.80
N ARG A 125 -13.19 1.21 -23.14
CA ARG A 125 -12.15 0.79 -24.09
C ARG A 125 -10.94 1.72 -24.07
N ASP A 126 -11.14 3.00 -23.74
CA ASP A 126 -10.09 4.00 -23.81
C ASP A 126 -9.06 3.80 -22.69
N PHE A 127 -9.46 3.19 -21.57
CA PHE A 127 -8.58 2.86 -20.45
C PHE A 127 -7.37 2.02 -20.88
N LEU A 128 -7.58 1.07 -21.80
CA LEU A 128 -6.55 0.14 -22.28
C LEU A 128 -5.92 0.59 -23.60
N SER A 129 -6.11 1.84 -24.00
CA SER A 129 -5.47 2.40 -25.19
C SER A 129 -3.94 2.26 -25.11
N PRO A 130 -3.26 1.54 -26.03
CA PRO A 130 -1.86 1.14 -25.86
C PRO A 130 -0.90 2.29 -25.55
N GLY A 131 -1.07 3.43 -26.23
CA GLY A 131 -0.23 4.61 -26.02
C GLY A 131 -0.41 5.24 -24.63
N PRO A 132 -1.59 5.79 -24.29
CA PRO A 132 -1.87 6.39 -22.99
C PRO A 132 -1.64 5.43 -21.81
N PHE A 133 -2.01 4.16 -21.97
CA PHE A 133 -1.79 3.14 -20.94
C PHE A 133 -0.29 2.90 -20.72
N GLY A 134 0.48 2.66 -21.78
CA GLY A 134 1.93 2.45 -21.68
C GLY A 134 2.67 3.64 -21.06
N GLN A 135 2.29 4.87 -21.44
CA GLN A 135 2.84 6.09 -20.84
C GLN A 135 2.48 6.22 -19.36
N SER A 136 1.28 5.82 -18.95
CA SER A 136 0.84 5.83 -17.55
C SER A 136 1.58 4.80 -16.70
N VAL A 137 1.88 3.64 -17.27
CA VAL A 137 2.73 2.62 -16.64
C VAL A 137 4.13 3.18 -16.42
N ALA A 138 4.76 3.75 -17.46
CA ALA A 138 6.08 4.36 -17.34
C ALA A 138 6.12 5.48 -16.30
N ASP A 139 5.17 6.43 -16.37
CA ASP A 139 5.08 7.56 -15.44
C ASP A 139 4.87 7.10 -13.98
N THR A 140 4.16 5.98 -13.78
CA THR A 140 3.92 5.36 -12.46
C THR A 140 5.16 4.67 -11.93
N LEU A 141 5.82 3.83 -12.73
CA LEU A 141 7.06 3.14 -12.35
C LEU A 141 8.20 4.11 -12.08
N GLU A 142 8.24 5.24 -12.77
CA GLU A 142 9.23 6.29 -12.56
C GLU A 142 8.89 7.19 -11.35
N LEU A 143 7.62 7.21 -10.93
CA LEU A 143 7.04 8.24 -10.06
C LEU A 143 7.32 9.65 -10.60
N LYS A 144 7.15 9.84 -11.92
CA LYS A 144 7.57 11.05 -12.66
C LYS A 144 7.09 12.35 -12.02
N TYR A 145 5.83 12.38 -11.59
CA TYR A 145 5.22 13.58 -10.99
C TYR A 145 5.63 13.83 -9.53
N LEU A 146 6.48 12.98 -8.94
CA LEU A 146 7.21 13.29 -7.70
C LEU A 146 8.61 13.86 -7.99
N GLY A 147 9.00 13.99 -9.25
CA GLY A 147 10.25 14.62 -9.67
C GLY A 147 10.22 16.16 -9.66
N GLY A 148 9.05 16.77 -9.48
CA GLY A 148 8.90 18.22 -9.31
C GLY A 148 9.41 19.10 -10.45
N GLY A 149 9.49 18.58 -11.68
CA GLY A 149 10.03 19.31 -12.83
C GLY A 149 11.53 19.18 -13.03
N GLY A 150 12.24 18.42 -12.19
CA GLY A 150 13.67 18.13 -12.32
C GLY A 150 14.40 18.20 -10.99
N GLU A 151 14.17 19.26 -10.22
CA GLU A 151 14.88 19.55 -8.96
C GLU A 151 14.24 18.89 -7.72
N GLY A 152 13.14 18.16 -7.91
CA GLY A 152 12.38 17.54 -6.82
C GLY A 152 11.20 18.39 -6.36
N CYS A 153 10.40 17.83 -5.46
CA CYS A 153 9.24 18.54 -4.91
C CYS A 153 9.65 19.37 -3.69
N THR A 154 9.04 20.55 -3.52
CA THR A 154 9.11 21.32 -2.26
C THR A 154 8.32 20.57 -1.17
N TYR A 155 8.98 19.60 -0.56
CA TYR A 155 8.48 18.76 0.52
C TYR A 155 9.69 18.13 1.22
N PRO A 156 9.82 18.20 2.56
CA PRO A 156 8.78 18.58 3.54
C PRO A 156 8.55 20.09 3.71
N ASP A 157 9.45 20.93 3.18
CA ASP A 157 9.44 22.38 3.30
C ASP A 157 9.54 23.07 1.92
N GLU A 158 9.93 24.34 1.89
CA GLU A 158 10.09 25.12 0.67
C GLU A 158 11.24 24.64 -0.23
N LYS A 159 12.21 23.91 0.30
CA LYS A 159 13.40 23.50 -0.44
C LYS A 159 13.06 22.30 -1.34
N PRO A 160 13.37 22.35 -2.65
CA PRO A 160 13.21 21.21 -3.53
C PRO A 160 14.01 19.99 -3.04
N SER A 161 13.37 18.82 -3.03
CA SER A 161 14.00 17.57 -2.61
C SER A 161 13.41 16.35 -3.34
N HIS A 162 14.25 15.35 -3.57
CA HIS A 162 13.85 14.04 -4.09
C HIS A 162 13.56 13.00 -2.99
N LEU A 163 13.75 13.33 -1.71
CA LEU A 163 13.62 12.36 -0.62
C LEU A 163 12.26 11.67 -0.61
N ARG A 164 11.19 12.43 -0.84
CA ARG A 164 9.83 11.86 -0.94
C ARG A 164 9.70 10.84 -2.08
N ARG A 165 10.31 11.12 -3.23
CA ARG A 165 10.31 10.21 -4.40
C ARG A 165 11.08 8.93 -4.07
N TRP A 166 12.27 9.05 -3.48
CA TRP A 166 13.11 7.90 -3.13
C TRP A 166 12.46 7.01 -2.08
N PHE A 167 11.96 7.57 -0.97
CA PHE A 167 11.27 6.75 0.03
C PHE A 167 9.99 6.13 -0.50
N HIS A 168 9.30 6.80 -1.44
CA HIS A 168 8.16 6.20 -2.11
C HIS A 168 8.57 5.07 -3.06
N HIS A 169 9.70 5.17 -3.77
CA HIS A 169 10.27 4.06 -4.56
C HIS A 169 10.62 2.86 -3.69
N PHE A 170 11.30 3.08 -2.56
CA PHE A 170 11.58 2.03 -1.59
C PHE A 170 10.29 1.35 -1.10
N THR A 171 9.23 2.13 -0.85
CA THR A 171 7.93 1.59 -0.44
C THR A 171 7.24 0.83 -1.58
N PHE A 172 7.20 1.41 -2.79
CA PHE A 172 6.52 0.86 -3.96
C PHE A 172 7.17 -0.45 -4.43
N TYR A 173 8.48 -0.41 -4.69
CA TYR A 173 9.22 -1.60 -5.11
C TYR A 173 9.38 -2.58 -3.96
N GLY A 174 9.51 -2.12 -2.71
CA GLY A 174 9.50 -2.97 -1.54
C GLY A 174 8.23 -3.82 -1.45
N PHE A 175 7.07 -3.17 -1.55
CA PHE A 175 5.77 -3.84 -1.60
C PHE A 175 5.66 -4.80 -2.78
N ALA A 176 6.05 -4.36 -3.98
CA ALA A 176 5.97 -5.17 -5.19
C ALA A 176 6.84 -6.45 -5.09
N LEU A 177 8.04 -6.36 -4.51
CA LEU A 177 8.92 -7.50 -4.29
C LEU A 177 8.38 -8.46 -3.23
N CYS A 178 7.81 -7.96 -2.12
CA CYS A 178 7.13 -8.82 -1.14
C CYS A 178 5.90 -9.52 -1.72
N PHE A 179 5.13 -8.83 -2.55
CA PHE A 179 4.01 -9.43 -3.28
C PHE A 179 4.49 -10.50 -4.26
N ALA A 180 5.54 -10.20 -5.04
CA ALA A 180 6.16 -11.17 -5.95
C ALA A 180 6.69 -12.40 -5.19
N ALA A 181 7.31 -12.23 -4.02
CA ALA A 181 7.73 -13.32 -3.16
C ALA A 181 6.56 -14.25 -2.79
N THR A 182 5.40 -13.67 -2.46
CA THR A 182 4.17 -14.41 -2.14
C THR A 182 3.63 -15.17 -3.36
N CYS A 183 3.63 -14.54 -4.54
CA CYS A 183 3.23 -15.19 -5.78
C CYS A 183 4.15 -16.36 -6.16
N VAL A 184 5.48 -16.17 -6.06
CA VAL A 184 6.46 -17.22 -6.34
C VAL A 184 6.33 -18.36 -5.32
N ALA A 185 6.12 -18.06 -4.03
CA ALA A 185 5.86 -19.08 -3.01
C ALA A 185 4.58 -19.88 -3.31
N ALA A 186 3.51 -19.23 -3.78
CA ALA A 186 2.30 -19.93 -4.18
C ALA A 186 2.55 -20.87 -5.38
N ILE A 187 3.32 -20.42 -6.38
CA ILE A 187 3.74 -21.27 -7.51
C ILE A 187 4.57 -22.46 -7.01
N TYR A 188 5.54 -22.21 -6.11
CA TYR A 188 6.37 -23.25 -5.50
C TYR A 188 5.51 -24.32 -4.83
N HIS A 189 4.51 -23.90 -4.04
CA HIS A 189 3.63 -24.83 -3.34
C HIS A 189 2.71 -25.62 -4.28
N TYR A 190 1.97 -24.94 -5.17
CA TYR A 190 0.90 -25.58 -5.94
C TYR A 190 1.36 -26.22 -7.24
N VAL A 191 2.41 -25.70 -7.87
CA VAL A 191 2.92 -26.23 -9.15
C VAL A 191 4.06 -27.22 -8.91
N PHE A 192 5.02 -26.86 -8.05
CA PHE A 192 6.20 -27.68 -7.80
C PHE A 192 6.09 -28.58 -6.56
N GLY A 193 5.09 -28.37 -5.70
CA GLY A 193 4.92 -29.12 -4.46
C GLY A 193 5.92 -28.75 -3.35
N TRP A 194 6.74 -27.71 -3.55
CA TRP A 194 7.76 -27.26 -2.61
C TRP A 194 7.13 -26.47 -1.46
N ARG A 195 7.28 -26.99 -0.24
CA ARG A 195 6.60 -26.49 0.94
C ARG A 195 7.48 -25.56 1.77
N ALA A 196 6.91 -24.44 2.19
CA ALA A 196 7.58 -23.53 3.12
C ALA A 196 7.86 -24.19 4.48
N PRO A 197 8.89 -23.75 5.23
CA PRO A 197 9.84 -22.68 4.92
C PRO A 197 10.82 -23.05 3.80
N TYR A 198 11.28 -22.03 3.07
CA TYR A 198 12.20 -22.20 1.94
C TYR A 198 13.66 -21.87 2.33
N PRO A 199 14.66 -22.48 1.64
CA PRO A 199 16.07 -22.14 1.83
C PRO A 199 16.33 -20.64 1.65
N PHE A 200 17.36 -20.12 2.32
CA PHE A 200 17.67 -18.69 2.32
C PHE A 200 17.90 -18.10 0.91
N TRP A 201 18.56 -18.86 0.03
CA TRP A 201 18.86 -18.45 -1.35
C TRP A 201 17.71 -18.72 -2.34
N SER A 202 16.56 -19.17 -1.86
CA SER A 202 15.39 -19.36 -2.70
C SER A 202 14.82 -18.01 -3.17
N LEU A 203 14.20 -18.02 -4.35
CA LEU A 203 13.62 -16.82 -4.94
C LEU A 203 12.57 -16.13 -4.03
N PRO A 204 11.64 -16.85 -3.36
CA PRO A 204 10.72 -16.21 -2.42
C PRO A 204 11.43 -15.49 -1.27
N VAL A 205 12.47 -16.08 -0.69
CA VAL A 205 13.18 -15.49 0.45
C VAL A 205 13.99 -14.26 0.02
N LEU A 206 14.69 -14.33 -1.11
CA LEU A 206 15.44 -13.19 -1.64
C LEU A 206 14.54 -12.00 -1.98
N LEU A 207 13.45 -12.24 -2.72
CA LEU A 207 12.46 -11.21 -3.05
C LEU A 207 11.83 -10.63 -1.79
N GLY A 208 11.45 -11.49 -0.83
CA GLY A 208 10.85 -11.07 0.44
C GLY A 208 11.82 -10.26 1.31
N THR A 209 13.10 -10.61 1.33
CA THR A 209 14.12 -9.92 2.13
C THR A 209 14.43 -8.55 1.56
N ILE A 210 14.70 -8.46 0.26
CA ILE A 210 14.96 -7.17 -0.42
C ILE A 210 13.71 -6.29 -0.35
N GLY A 211 12.54 -6.87 -0.59
CA GLY A 211 11.27 -6.19 -0.48
C GLY A 211 10.99 -5.66 0.92
N GLY A 212 11.25 -6.48 1.94
CA GLY A 212 11.09 -6.12 3.35
C GLY A 212 12.01 -4.99 3.79
N MET A 213 13.29 -5.03 3.39
CA MET A 213 14.22 -3.91 3.63
C MET A 213 13.76 -2.62 2.94
N GLY A 214 13.29 -2.72 1.69
CA GLY A 214 12.72 -1.59 0.96
C GLY A 214 11.51 -0.98 1.68
N LEU A 215 10.55 -1.81 2.12
CA LEU A 215 9.41 -1.35 2.90
C LEU A 215 9.80 -0.70 4.22
N LEU A 216 10.80 -1.26 4.92
CA LEU A 216 11.28 -0.73 6.19
C LEU A 216 11.87 0.68 6.01
N ILE A 217 12.81 0.84 5.06
CA ILE A 217 13.44 2.12 4.76
C ILE A 217 12.41 3.13 4.22
N GLY A 218 11.60 2.71 3.26
CA GLY A 218 10.61 3.57 2.61
C GLY A 218 9.53 4.06 3.56
N SER A 219 8.94 3.17 4.35
CA SER A 219 7.85 3.52 5.27
C SER A 219 8.36 4.37 6.43
N ALA A 220 9.52 4.03 7.01
CA ALA A 220 10.14 4.83 8.06
C ALA A 220 10.52 6.24 7.55
N GLY A 221 11.12 6.33 6.35
CA GLY A 221 11.47 7.60 5.73
C GLY A 221 10.25 8.47 5.42
N LEU A 222 9.16 7.89 4.91
CA LEU A 222 7.90 8.62 4.68
C LEU A 222 7.22 9.07 5.98
N LEU A 223 7.29 8.28 7.05
CA LEU A 223 6.79 8.67 8.38
C LEU A 223 7.61 9.83 8.94
N TRP A 224 8.93 9.75 8.85
CA TRP A 224 9.83 10.84 9.27
C TRP A 224 9.52 12.13 8.50
N LEU A 225 9.46 12.07 7.17
CA LEU A 225 9.11 13.23 6.35
C LEU A 225 7.72 13.79 6.66
N LYS A 226 6.76 12.96 7.11
CA LYS A 226 5.44 13.43 7.56
C LYS A 226 5.49 14.14 8.90
N ALA A 227 6.38 13.72 9.81
CA ALA A 227 6.55 14.34 11.12
C ALA A 227 7.15 15.75 11.00
N ILE A 228 8.04 15.97 10.03
CA ILE A 228 8.73 17.27 9.83
C ILE A 228 8.10 18.16 8.74
N ARG A 229 7.01 17.72 8.08
CA ARG A 229 6.39 18.51 7.00
C ARG A 229 5.80 19.81 7.53
N ASP A 230 5.83 20.84 6.67
CA ASP A 230 5.06 22.04 6.89
C ASP A 230 3.55 21.68 7.05
N PRO A 231 2.92 22.01 8.18
CA PRO A 231 1.50 21.76 8.42
C PRO A 231 0.59 22.35 7.34
N ALA A 232 0.98 23.48 6.73
CA ALA A 232 0.22 24.15 5.69
C ALA A 232 0.05 23.29 4.43
N LEU A 233 0.97 22.36 4.16
CA LEU A 233 0.90 21.47 2.99
C LEU A 233 -0.08 20.29 3.17
N SER A 234 -0.73 20.18 4.32
CA SER A 234 -1.50 19.00 4.69
C SER A 234 -2.92 19.25 5.16
N ASP A 235 -3.78 18.27 4.88
CA ASP A 235 -5.11 18.18 5.46
C ASP A 235 -5.06 17.26 6.69
N ALA A 236 -5.37 17.82 7.87
CA ALA A 236 -5.32 17.11 9.15
C ALA A 236 -6.22 15.86 9.14
N ALA A 237 -7.38 15.95 8.49
CA ALA A 237 -8.35 14.86 8.40
C ALA A 237 -7.81 13.59 7.70
N GLN A 238 -6.78 13.72 6.85
CA GLN A 238 -6.18 12.58 6.13
C GLN A 238 -4.94 12.00 6.80
N THR A 239 -4.44 12.66 7.85
CA THR A 239 -3.17 12.26 8.47
C THR A 239 -3.27 10.87 9.11
N GLY A 240 -4.40 10.52 9.74
CA GLY A 240 -4.59 9.20 10.33
C GLY A 240 -4.54 8.05 9.32
N MET A 241 -5.13 8.24 8.13
CA MET A 241 -5.10 7.25 7.05
C MET A 241 -3.70 7.02 6.50
N ASP A 242 -2.99 8.11 6.27
CA ASP A 242 -1.64 8.08 5.75
C ASP A 242 -0.66 7.42 6.72
N VAL A 243 -0.73 7.80 8.01
CA VAL A 243 0.15 7.27 9.05
C VAL A 243 -0.19 5.82 9.35
N GLY A 244 -1.48 5.48 9.50
CA GLY A 244 -1.92 4.11 9.80
C GLY A 244 -1.44 3.12 8.74
N PHE A 245 -1.58 3.47 7.45
CA PHE A 245 -1.10 2.62 6.36
C PHE A 245 0.44 2.44 6.36
N LEU A 246 1.20 3.52 6.57
CA LEU A 246 2.67 3.44 6.62
C LEU A 246 3.17 2.66 7.84
N VAL A 247 2.56 2.84 9.01
CA VAL A 247 2.88 2.06 10.21
C VAL A 247 2.59 0.58 9.97
N LEU A 248 1.49 0.26 9.31
CA LEU A 248 1.15 -1.13 8.99
C LEU A 248 2.19 -1.77 8.06
N LEU A 249 2.62 -1.07 7.01
CA LEU A 249 3.71 -1.54 6.13
C LEU A 249 5.03 -1.71 6.89
N LEU A 250 5.35 -0.78 7.79
CA LEU A 250 6.53 -0.86 8.64
C LEU A 250 6.47 -2.09 9.55
N LEU A 251 5.33 -2.33 10.23
CA LEU A 251 5.14 -3.50 11.09
C LEU A 251 5.24 -4.81 10.31
N ILE A 252 4.69 -4.89 9.09
CA ILE A 252 4.83 -6.06 8.21
C ILE A 252 6.30 -6.32 7.89
N SER A 253 7.04 -5.27 7.52
CA SER A 253 8.47 -5.41 7.20
C SER A 253 9.30 -5.86 8.39
N ILE A 254 9.07 -5.28 9.59
CA ILE A 254 9.78 -5.65 10.82
C ILE A 254 9.45 -7.09 11.19
N THR A 255 8.18 -7.44 11.29
CA THR A 255 7.76 -8.79 11.69
C THR A 255 8.21 -9.85 10.69
N GLY A 256 8.19 -9.55 9.39
CA GLY A 256 8.66 -10.49 8.35
C GLY A 256 10.17 -10.73 8.39
N LEU A 257 10.97 -9.67 8.54
CA LEU A 257 12.43 -9.79 8.66
C LEU A 257 12.83 -10.48 9.97
N MET A 258 12.14 -10.16 11.09
CA MET A 258 12.35 -10.84 12.37
C MET A 258 11.98 -12.32 12.28
N LEU A 259 10.88 -12.65 11.63
CA LEU A 259 10.49 -14.05 11.41
C LEU A 259 11.56 -14.78 10.61
N LEU A 260 12.09 -14.20 9.53
CA LEU A 260 13.19 -14.82 8.77
C LEU A 260 14.43 -15.04 9.64
N ALA A 261 14.83 -14.03 10.43
CA ALA A 261 16.02 -14.11 11.28
C ALA A 261 15.90 -15.12 12.43
N LEU A 262 14.67 -15.35 12.94
CA LEU A 262 14.41 -16.17 14.12
C LEU A 262 13.62 -17.45 13.81
N ARG A 263 13.47 -17.82 12.53
CA ARG A 263 12.62 -18.95 12.09
C ARG A 263 13.01 -20.31 12.64
N GLU A 264 14.26 -20.49 13.06
CA GLU A 264 14.78 -21.75 13.62
C GLU A 264 14.68 -21.81 15.16
N THR A 265 14.17 -20.75 15.78
CA THR A 265 14.08 -20.62 17.25
C THR A 265 12.67 -20.92 17.75
N ALA A 266 12.53 -21.07 19.08
CA ALA A 266 11.23 -21.17 19.75
C ALA A 266 10.31 -19.95 19.52
N ALA A 267 10.84 -18.82 19.03
CA ALA A 267 10.05 -17.62 18.74
C ALA A 267 9.28 -17.74 17.41
N MET A 268 9.57 -18.74 16.56
CA MET A 268 8.99 -18.86 15.22
C MET A 268 7.46 -18.86 15.23
N GLY A 269 6.83 -19.67 16.08
CA GLY A 269 5.37 -19.80 16.11
C GLY A 269 4.66 -18.47 16.44
N VAL A 270 5.17 -17.75 17.43
CA VAL A 270 4.63 -16.45 17.86
C VAL A 270 4.89 -15.36 16.81
N LEU A 271 6.10 -15.31 16.24
CA LEU A 271 6.44 -14.35 15.18
C LEU A 271 5.63 -14.59 13.91
N LEU A 272 5.38 -15.84 13.56
CA LEU A 272 4.51 -16.21 12.44
C LEU A 272 3.08 -15.72 12.68
N ALA A 273 2.54 -15.94 13.88
CA ALA A 273 1.23 -15.44 14.30
C ALA A 273 1.14 -13.91 14.15
N ALA A 274 2.13 -13.21 14.70
CA ALA A 274 2.19 -11.75 14.67
C ALA A 274 2.30 -11.24 13.24
N HIS A 275 3.18 -11.80 12.41
CA HIS A 275 3.33 -11.40 11.02
C HIS A 275 2.03 -11.60 10.23
N LEU A 276 1.40 -12.79 10.34
CA LEU A 276 0.14 -13.11 9.67
C LEU A 276 -1.00 -12.20 10.13
N ALA A 277 -1.08 -11.85 11.42
CA ALA A 277 -2.06 -10.91 11.92
C ALA A 277 -1.92 -9.52 11.28
N VAL A 278 -0.70 -9.01 11.15
CA VAL A 278 -0.46 -7.70 10.54
C VAL A 278 -0.74 -7.75 9.03
N VAL A 279 -0.40 -8.84 8.34
CA VAL A 279 -0.74 -9.05 6.91
C VAL A 279 -2.26 -9.12 6.71
N MET A 280 -2.98 -9.81 7.59
CA MET A 280 -4.45 -9.88 7.54
C MET A 280 -5.05 -8.48 7.70
N ALA A 281 -4.56 -7.72 8.68
CA ALA A 281 -5.00 -6.35 8.88
C ALA A 281 -4.74 -5.47 7.66
N LEU A 282 -3.62 -5.67 6.97
CA LEU A 282 -3.33 -5.00 5.70
C LEU A 282 -4.38 -5.34 4.65
N PHE A 283 -4.69 -6.63 4.41
CA PHE A 283 -5.66 -6.99 3.37
C PHE A 283 -7.06 -6.50 3.68
N ILE A 284 -7.50 -6.55 4.94
CA ILE A 284 -8.81 -6.03 5.35
C ILE A 284 -8.89 -4.51 5.10
N THR A 285 -7.81 -3.77 5.39
CA THR A 285 -7.79 -2.31 5.29
C THR A 285 -7.37 -1.78 3.93
N LEU A 286 -6.80 -2.61 3.06
CA LEU A 286 -6.26 -2.26 1.75
C LEU A 286 -7.24 -1.45 0.88
N PRO A 287 -8.50 -1.87 0.66
CA PRO A 287 -9.45 -1.13 -0.18
C PRO A 287 -10.06 0.09 0.54
N TYR A 288 -9.81 0.24 1.84
CA TYR A 288 -10.37 1.32 2.67
C TYR A 288 -9.31 2.26 3.22
N GLY A 289 -8.05 2.13 2.78
CA GLY A 289 -6.92 2.89 3.31
C GLY A 289 -6.25 3.74 2.24
N LYS A 290 -5.03 4.22 2.52
CA LYS A 290 -4.28 5.05 1.58
C LYS A 290 -3.97 4.31 0.28
N PHE A 291 -3.88 2.99 0.27
CA PHE A 291 -3.49 2.19 -0.90
C PHE A 291 -4.33 2.47 -2.15
N VAL A 292 -5.62 2.79 -2.00
CA VAL A 292 -6.52 3.14 -3.12
C VAL A 292 -5.98 4.27 -4.01
N HIS A 293 -5.11 5.13 -3.47
CA HIS A 293 -4.46 6.17 -4.26
C HIS A 293 -3.68 5.61 -5.45
N ALA A 294 -3.08 4.42 -5.34
CA ALA A 294 -2.33 3.81 -6.44
C ALA A 294 -3.24 3.55 -7.64
N VAL A 295 -4.45 3.05 -7.38
CA VAL A 295 -5.46 2.74 -8.39
C VAL A 295 -6.01 4.01 -9.04
N TYR A 296 -6.49 4.96 -8.23
CA TYR A 296 -7.05 6.21 -8.76
C TYR A 296 -6.01 7.10 -9.43
N ARG A 297 -4.78 7.13 -8.91
CA ARG A 297 -3.67 7.87 -9.54
C ARG A 297 -3.32 7.29 -10.89
N PHE A 298 -3.24 5.97 -11.02
CA PHE A 298 -3.00 5.31 -12.29
C PHE A 298 -4.11 5.62 -13.30
N ALA A 299 -5.38 5.48 -12.90
CA ALA A 299 -6.52 5.83 -13.76
C ALA A 299 -6.50 7.30 -14.20
N ALA A 300 -6.18 8.23 -13.28
CA ALA A 300 -6.05 9.64 -13.60
C ALA A 300 -4.88 9.92 -14.58
N LEU A 301 -3.80 9.16 -14.53
CA LEU A 301 -2.69 9.27 -15.50
C LEU A 301 -3.11 8.80 -16.89
N VAL A 302 -3.87 7.71 -16.98
CA VAL A 302 -4.41 7.23 -18.25
C VAL A 302 -5.29 8.30 -18.89
N ARG A 303 -6.22 8.86 -18.10
CA ARG A 303 -7.06 9.98 -18.53
C ARG A 303 -6.23 11.19 -18.98
N TYR A 304 -5.22 11.58 -18.20
CA TYR A 304 -4.34 12.71 -18.56
C TYR A 304 -3.67 12.51 -19.92
N HIS A 305 -3.17 11.30 -20.22
CA HIS A 305 -2.56 11.01 -21.52
C HIS A 305 -3.58 10.88 -22.65
N LEU A 306 -4.82 10.52 -22.38
CA LEU A 306 -5.93 10.58 -23.35
C LEU A 306 -6.26 12.03 -23.70
N GLU A 307 -6.45 12.89 -22.68
CA GLU A 307 -6.76 14.31 -22.86
C GLU A 307 -5.68 15.03 -23.67
N ARG A 308 -4.40 14.73 -23.42
CA ARG A 308 -3.28 15.31 -24.18
C ARG A 308 -3.22 14.94 -25.66
N LYS A 309 -3.94 13.89 -26.08
CA LYS A 309 -4.04 13.49 -27.48
C LYS A 309 -5.25 14.11 -28.17
N ARG A 310 -6.19 14.69 -27.42
CA ARG A 310 -7.33 15.37 -28.02
C ARG A 310 -6.84 16.63 -28.73
N PRO A 311 -7.42 16.98 -29.87
CA PRO A 311 -7.22 18.31 -30.43
C PRO A 311 -7.60 19.35 -29.38
N LEU A 312 -6.82 20.43 -29.29
CA LEU A 312 -7.22 21.57 -28.47
C LEU A 312 -8.59 22.04 -28.96
N PRO A 313 -9.50 22.45 -28.06
CA PRO A 313 -10.72 23.12 -28.49
C PRO A 313 -10.32 24.25 -29.45
N GLU A 314 -10.95 24.33 -30.62
CA GLU A 314 -10.88 25.55 -31.40
C GLU A 314 -11.48 26.64 -30.53
N ILE A 315 -10.62 27.43 -29.87
CA ILE A 315 -11.05 28.63 -29.18
C ILE A 315 -11.47 29.56 -30.31
N GLY A 316 -12.78 29.56 -30.58
CA GLY A 316 -13.38 30.37 -31.62
C GLY A 316 -12.90 31.81 -31.46
N ALA A 317 -12.32 32.34 -32.53
CA ALA A 317 -12.25 33.77 -32.75
C ALA A 317 -13.68 34.23 -33.06
N GLU A 318 -14.49 34.43 -32.01
CA GLU A 318 -15.68 35.27 -32.06
C GLU A 318 -15.37 36.60 -31.38
#